data_AF-A0A3D2HA35-F1
#
_entry.id   AF-A0A3D2HA35-F1
#
_cell.length_a   1.000
_cell.length_b   1.000
_cell.length_c   1.000
_cell.angle_alpha   90.00
_cell.angle_beta   90.00
_cell.angle_gamma   90.00
#
_symmetry.space_group_name_H-M   'P 1'
#
loop_
_entity.id
_entity.type
_entity.pdbx_description
1 polymer ?
#
loop_
_entity_poly.entity_id
_entity_poly.type
_entity_poly.pdbx_seq_one_letter_code
_entity_poly.pdbx_strand_id
1 'polypeptide(L)'
;MNKEEGMLAISKLVFELTITSSSTADLDILLQRLFSILDNYYDLQLEARGAILLLNPRGRYFQVAQFGMEPAWTSKMRWDTPAFTNPHISDHCLTQDTLPSLEFPTPAHMLLLPLHIEGKGLGYTVLFTPENYAMSETHSEFMEDLARALSGLINRALTNEILRIRKLELEESRADVIRSLGVASEYRDNETGLHIMRMTNFAQAIAKSLGLPDAQRELLYIAAPMHDVGKIGIADAVLLKPGKLTPEEFEIMKTHTDIGVTILEGKDDLIAAARDIAGCHHERWDGNGYPNGLKAEQIPLLARICAVADVFDALTSSRPYKKAWTVEDAYNWVTAESGKHFDPAVVAAFDKAMPDILRIRELYRDDIIDPKQVLALPPIERRENIWIPWDEKLSIGIDVIDEHHRYLFDLINDLYEVVAHKRGAREVARLIKSLDAYAKIHFRAEEQMMNHYAYARIDRQLSQHHAFEEKIAEFYEELHDNPFVAQFDALAYLREWLIHHILVEDIQLIELTKK
;
A
#
# COMPACT_ATOMS: atom_id res chain seq x y z
N MET A 1 -13.29 44.57 -15.07
CA MET A 1 -11.91 44.36 -14.54
C MET A 1 -10.86 44.98 -15.46
N ASN A 2 -9.90 45.74 -14.94
CA ASN A 2 -8.74 46.25 -15.70
C ASN A 2 -7.51 45.32 -15.58
N LYS A 3 -6.47 45.53 -16.40
CA LYS A 3 -5.28 44.67 -16.44
C LYS A 3 -4.51 44.60 -15.11
N GLU A 4 -4.47 45.70 -14.36
CA GLU A 4 -3.78 45.76 -13.06
C GLU A 4 -4.52 44.97 -11.97
N GLU A 5 -5.85 45.04 -11.95
CA GLU A 5 -6.71 44.26 -11.05
C GLU A 5 -6.57 42.75 -11.29
N GLY A 6 -6.51 42.34 -12.56
CA GLY A 6 -6.30 40.94 -12.95
C GLY A 6 -4.91 40.42 -12.57
N MET A 7 -3.86 41.22 -12.80
CA MET A 7 -2.50 40.88 -12.35
C MET A 7 -2.39 40.74 -10.83
N LEU A 8 -3.07 41.62 -10.07
CA LEU A 8 -3.10 41.55 -8.62
C LEU A 8 -3.81 40.28 -8.12
N ALA A 9 -4.92 39.89 -8.78
CA ALA A 9 -5.65 38.66 -8.50
C ALA A 9 -4.74 37.42 -8.65
N ILE A 10 -4.06 37.33 -9.81
CA ILE A 10 -3.15 36.21 -10.13
C ILE A 10 -1.96 36.21 -9.16
N SER A 11 -1.39 37.37 -8.85
CA SER A 11 -0.28 37.48 -7.90
C SER A 11 -0.68 37.03 -6.50
N LYS A 12 -1.88 37.40 -6.05
CA LYS A 12 -2.44 36.97 -4.75
C LYS A 12 -2.67 35.46 -4.72
N LEU A 13 -3.26 34.90 -5.78
CA LEU A 13 -3.44 33.45 -5.94
C LEU A 13 -2.10 32.70 -5.84
N VAL A 14 -1.10 33.12 -6.63
CA VAL A 14 0.24 32.50 -6.62
C VAL A 14 0.90 32.62 -5.24
N PHE A 15 0.80 33.79 -4.59
CA PHE A 15 1.40 34.03 -3.27
C PHE A 15 0.75 33.18 -2.18
N GLU A 16 -0.57 33.20 -2.06
CA GLU A 16 -1.30 32.42 -1.04
C GLU A 16 -1.09 30.91 -1.22
N LEU A 17 -1.02 30.43 -2.46
CA LEU A 17 -0.75 29.01 -2.76
C LEU A 17 0.69 28.63 -2.45
N THR A 18 1.67 29.50 -2.72
CA THR A 18 3.08 29.26 -2.39
C THR A 18 3.30 29.15 -0.87
N ILE A 19 2.54 29.89 -0.06
CA ILE A 19 2.63 29.83 1.41
C ILE A 19 2.05 28.53 1.97
N THR A 20 1.07 27.93 1.28
CA THR A 20 0.32 26.77 1.81
C THR A 20 0.83 25.43 1.30
N SER A 21 1.64 25.43 0.24
CA SER A 21 2.21 24.22 -0.39
C SER A 21 3.21 23.46 0.50
N SER A 22 3.39 23.82 1.77
CA SER A 22 4.25 23.09 2.70
C SER A 22 3.61 21.81 3.26
N SER A 23 2.29 21.63 3.17
CA SER A 23 1.61 20.50 3.86
C SER A 23 0.93 19.48 2.93
N THR A 24 0.13 19.86 1.93
CA THR A 24 -0.50 18.87 1.01
C THR A 24 -0.71 19.46 -0.39
N ALA A 25 -0.44 18.68 -1.45
CA ALA A 25 -0.70 19.04 -2.84
C ALA A 25 -2.17 18.78 -3.22
N ASP A 26 -3.11 19.32 -2.45
CA ASP A 26 -4.55 19.12 -2.72
C ASP A 26 -5.05 20.13 -3.76
N LEU A 27 -5.31 19.63 -4.96
CA LEU A 27 -5.81 20.42 -6.07
C LEU A 27 -7.25 20.92 -5.86
N ASP A 28 -8.04 20.32 -4.95
CA ASP A 28 -9.38 20.84 -4.61
C ASP A 28 -9.26 22.14 -3.80
N ILE A 29 -8.28 22.22 -2.90
CA ILE A 29 -8.00 23.45 -2.14
C ILE A 29 -7.54 24.55 -3.12
N LEU A 30 -6.78 24.19 -4.15
CA LEU A 30 -6.40 25.13 -5.21
C LEU A 30 -7.65 25.66 -5.95
N LEU A 31 -8.59 24.79 -6.33
CA LEU A 31 -9.86 25.22 -6.95
C LEU A 31 -10.71 26.06 -6.00
N GLN A 32 -10.86 25.67 -4.73
CA GLN A 32 -11.61 26.43 -3.74
C GLN A 32 -11.07 27.85 -3.58
N ARG A 33 -9.74 28.00 -3.51
CA ARG A 33 -9.09 29.31 -3.41
C ARG A 33 -9.21 30.10 -4.70
N LEU A 34 -9.09 29.44 -5.85
CA LEU A 34 -9.34 30.05 -7.14
C LEU A 34 -10.74 30.68 -7.15
N PHE A 35 -11.78 29.91 -6.82
CA PHE A 35 -13.15 30.44 -6.76
C PHE A 35 -13.31 31.54 -5.71
N SER A 36 -12.69 31.43 -4.53
CA SER A 36 -12.73 32.50 -3.52
C SER A 36 -12.09 33.81 -4.00
N ILE A 37 -11.07 33.74 -4.85
CA ILE A 37 -10.44 34.93 -5.44
C ILE A 37 -11.33 35.48 -6.55
N LEU A 38 -11.80 34.61 -7.45
CA LEU A 38 -12.67 34.97 -8.57
C LEU A 38 -14.02 35.56 -8.13
N ASP A 39 -14.55 35.16 -6.98
CA ASP A 39 -15.81 35.70 -6.41
C ASP A 39 -15.73 37.21 -6.11
N ASN A 40 -14.52 37.75 -5.89
CA ASN A 40 -14.33 39.20 -5.72
C ASN A 40 -14.49 39.99 -7.03
N TYR A 41 -14.68 39.30 -8.16
CA TYR A 41 -14.74 39.87 -9.51
C TYR A 41 -16.12 39.60 -10.14
N TYR A 42 -17.12 40.37 -9.72
CA TYR A 42 -18.52 40.25 -10.17
C TYR A 42 -18.72 40.31 -11.70
N ASP A 43 -17.79 40.91 -12.45
CA ASP A 43 -17.86 41.01 -13.92
C ASP A 43 -17.63 39.67 -14.65
N LEU A 44 -17.02 38.66 -14.00
CA LEU A 44 -16.68 37.39 -14.65
C LEU A 44 -17.87 36.42 -14.75
N GLN A 45 -18.90 36.57 -13.89
CA GLN A 45 -20.13 35.75 -13.90
C GLN A 45 -19.90 34.23 -13.98
N LEU A 46 -18.83 33.72 -13.38
CA LEU A 46 -18.57 32.29 -13.32
C LEU A 46 -19.46 31.62 -12.29
N GLU A 47 -19.85 30.38 -12.56
CA GLU A 47 -20.49 29.54 -11.55
C GLU A 47 -19.43 29.02 -10.57
N ALA A 48 -19.79 28.89 -9.29
CA ALA A 48 -18.91 28.37 -8.24
C ALA A 48 -18.73 26.84 -8.31
N ARG A 49 -18.45 26.33 -9.52
CA ARG A 49 -18.19 24.92 -9.80
C ARG A 49 -17.14 24.79 -10.90
N GLY A 50 -16.23 23.82 -10.74
CA GLY A 50 -15.15 23.59 -11.69
C GLY A 50 -14.37 22.32 -11.40
N ALA A 51 -13.54 21.93 -12.35
CA ALA A 51 -12.73 20.72 -12.30
C ALA A 51 -11.34 20.94 -12.89
N ILE A 52 -10.36 20.15 -12.45
CA ILE A 52 -9.05 20.04 -13.12
C ILE A 52 -8.99 18.67 -13.77
N LEU A 53 -8.73 18.69 -15.08
CA LEU A 53 -8.54 17.52 -15.91
C LEU A 53 -7.06 17.39 -16.27
N LEU A 54 -6.45 16.24 -15.99
CA LEU A 54 -5.09 15.93 -16.44
C LEU A 54 -5.10 14.78 -17.44
N LEU A 55 -4.21 14.88 -18.42
CA LEU A 55 -3.97 13.86 -19.42
C LEU A 55 -3.11 12.74 -18.82
N ASN A 56 -3.53 11.50 -19.02
CA ASN A 56 -2.71 10.33 -18.71
C ASN A 56 -1.78 9.97 -19.89
N PRO A 57 -0.78 9.10 -19.70
CA PRO A 57 0.11 8.65 -20.77
C PRO A 57 -0.61 8.00 -21.97
N ARG A 58 -1.82 7.47 -21.76
CA ARG A 58 -2.68 6.85 -22.79
C ARG A 58 -3.56 7.85 -23.55
N GLY A 59 -3.40 9.16 -23.31
CA GLY A 59 -4.13 10.21 -24.01
C GLY A 59 -5.57 10.43 -23.54
N ARG A 60 -5.92 10.00 -22.32
CA ARG A 60 -7.24 10.18 -21.71
C ARG A 60 -7.22 11.23 -20.62
N TYR A 61 -8.31 11.98 -20.48
CA TYR A 61 -8.47 13.02 -19.46
C TYR A 61 -9.15 12.46 -18.22
N PHE A 62 -8.60 12.84 -17.07
CA PHE A 62 -9.10 12.44 -15.77
C PHE A 62 -9.31 13.64 -14.87
N GLN A 63 -10.46 13.66 -14.22
CA GLN A 63 -10.76 14.64 -13.18
C GLN A 63 -9.96 14.31 -11.93
N VAL A 64 -8.94 15.13 -11.67
CA VAL A 64 -8.05 15.03 -10.52
C VAL A 64 -8.42 15.98 -9.39
N ALA A 65 -9.27 16.96 -9.70
CA ALA A 65 -9.78 17.91 -8.73
C ALA A 65 -11.18 18.37 -9.08
N GLN A 66 -11.95 18.76 -8.06
CA GLN A 66 -13.26 19.37 -8.21
C GLN A 66 -13.55 20.41 -7.15
N PHE A 67 -14.44 21.33 -7.49
CA PHE A 67 -15.10 22.23 -6.56
C PHE A 67 -16.56 22.39 -6.98
N GLY A 68 -17.51 22.30 -6.04
CA GLY A 68 -18.94 22.44 -6.35
C GLY A 68 -19.50 21.34 -7.27
N MET A 69 -18.82 20.20 -7.38
CA MET A 69 -19.19 19.06 -8.23
C MET A 69 -19.02 17.74 -7.48
N GLU A 70 -19.73 16.70 -7.93
CA GLU A 70 -19.54 15.34 -7.44
C GLU A 70 -18.13 14.81 -7.80
N PRO A 71 -17.49 14.03 -6.91
CA PRO A 71 -16.21 13.40 -7.20
C PRO A 71 -16.25 12.48 -8.43
N ALA A 72 -15.13 12.39 -9.15
CA ALA A 72 -15.01 11.66 -10.40
C ALA A 72 -15.52 10.20 -10.33
N TRP A 73 -15.29 9.51 -9.22
CA TRP A 73 -15.68 8.10 -9.01
C TRP A 73 -17.16 7.89 -8.66
N THR A 74 -17.90 8.95 -8.36
CA THR A 74 -19.35 8.94 -8.13
C THR A 74 -20.14 9.52 -9.31
N SER A 75 -19.47 10.35 -10.12
CA SER A 75 -20.07 11.04 -11.24
C SER A 75 -20.37 10.09 -12.39
N LYS A 76 -21.56 10.24 -13.00
CA LYS A 76 -21.88 9.60 -14.29
C LYS A 76 -21.23 10.32 -15.48
N MET A 77 -20.66 11.50 -15.26
CA MET A 77 -19.99 12.31 -16.28
C MET A 77 -18.62 11.70 -16.56
N ARG A 78 -18.43 11.19 -17.78
CA ARG A 78 -17.12 10.73 -18.24
C ARG A 78 -16.49 11.79 -19.14
N TRP A 79 -15.22 12.10 -18.88
CA TRP A 79 -14.42 13.07 -19.62
C TRP A 79 -13.74 12.46 -20.85
N ASP A 80 -14.10 11.23 -21.22
CA ASP A 80 -13.53 10.42 -22.31
C ASP A 80 -14.20 10.66 -23.68
N THR A 81 -15.00 11.72 -23.82
CA THR A 81 -15.64 12.08 -25.10
C THR A 81 -14.62 12.47 -26.19
N PRO A 82 -14.87 12.15 -27.47
CA PRO A 82 -13.95 12.42 -28.59
C PRO A 82 -13.47 13.87 -28.71
N ALA A 83 -14.26 14.83 -28.25
CA ALA A 83 -13.89 16.24 -28.33
C ALA A 83 -12.83 16.70 -27.30
N PHE A 84 -12.47 15.85 -26.33
CA PHE A 84 -11.23 16.03 -25.55
C PHE A 84 -10.04 15.25 -26.15
N THR A 85 -10.27 14.24 -26.99
CA THR A 85 -9.20 13.41 -27.58
C THR A 85 -8.45 14.03 -28.76
N ASN A 86 -8.73 15.29 -29.12
CA ASN A 86 -8.01 15.98 -30.19
C ASN A 86 -6.66 16.52 -29.66
N PRO A 87 -5.50 16.03 -30.14
CA PRO A 87 -4.19 16.49 -29.68
C PRO A 87 -3.84 17.94 -30.10
N HIS A 88 -4.76 18.65 -30.75
CA HIS A 88 -4.60 20.05 -31.20
C HIS A 88 -5.53 21.03 -30.50
N ILE A 89 -6.05 20.71 -29.31
CA ILE A 89 -6.86 21.67 -28.58
C ILE A 89 -5.97 22.84 -28.16
N SER A 90 -6.25 23.97 -28.83
CA SER A 90 -5.72 25.33 -28.74
C SER A 90 -4.81 25.67 -27.54
N ASP A 91 -3.72 26.39 -27.82
CA ASP A 91 -2.95 27.16 -26.83
C ASP A 91 -3.79 28.25 -26.12
N HIS A 92 -5.03 28.47 -26.58
CA HIS A 92 -5.95 29.48 -26.08
C HIS A 92 -7.13 28.91 -25.31
N CYS A 93 -7.69 29.74 -24.42
CA CYS A 93 -8.92 29.43 -23.70
C CYS A 93 -10.10 29.20 -24.66
N LEU A 94 -10.87 28.13 -24.42
CA LEU A 94 -12.01 27.76 -25.27
C LEU A 94 -13.33 27.94 -24.54
N THR A 95 -14.34 28.41 -25.27
CA THR A 95 -15.72 28.52 -24.80
C THR A 95 -16.60 27.47 -25.49
N GLN A 96 -17.79 27.21 -24.93
CA GLN A 96 -18.78 26.27 -25.49
C GLN A 96 -19.01 26.43 -27.00
N ASP A 97 -19.06 27.66 -27.51
CA ASP A 97 -19.33 27.97 -28.92
C ASP A 97 -18.15 27.62 -29.86
N THR A 98 -16.94 27.52 -29.29
CA THR A 98 -15.69 27.21 -30.01
C THR A 98 -15.27 25.75 -29.88
N LEU A 99 -15.96 24.98 -29.03
CA LEU A 99 -15.67 23.56 -28.84
C LEU A 99 -16.26 22.72 -30.00
N PRO A 100 -15.54 21.69 -30.50
CA PRO A 100 -16.14 20.71 -31.40
C PRO A 100 -17.35 20.10 -30.68
N SER A 101 -18.46 19.84 -31.39
CA SER A 101 -19.74 19.38 -30.83
C SER A 101 -19.56 18.30 -29.76
N LEU A 102 -19.57 18.71 -28.49
CA LEU A 102 -19.50 17.82 -27.33
C LEU A 102 -20.93 17.41 -26.97
N GLU A 103 -21.26 16.14 -27.14
CA GLU A 103 -22.46 15.57 -26.53
C GLU A 103 -22.22 15.37 -25.03
N PHE A 104 -22.50 16.41 -24.25
CA PHE A 104 -22.56 16.28 -22.79
C PHE A 104 -23.96 15.78 -22.37
N PRO A 105 -24.06 14.94 -21.32
CA PRO A 105 -25.34 14.44 -20.82
C PRO A 105 -26.26 15.55 -20.24
N THR A 106 -25.72 16.76 -20.05
CA THR A 106 -26.44 17.97 -19.65
C THR A 106 -25.91 19.17 -20.44
N PRO A 107 -26.77 20.09 -20.92
CA PRO A 107 -26.31 21.36 -21.50
C PRO A 107 -25.63 22.16 -20.38
N ALA A 108 -24.32 22.21 -20.41
CA ALA A 108 -23.52 23.00 -19.48
C ALA A 108 -22.58 23.86 -20.32
N HIS A 109 -22.62 25.17 -20.11
CA HIS A 109 -21.71 26.09 -20.76
C HIS A 109 -20.40 26.11 -19.97
N MET A 110 -19.29 25.92 -20.68
CA MET A 110 -17.98 25.73 -20.07
C MET A 110 -16.95 26.66 -20.68
N LEU A 111 -15.95 26.99 -19.86
CA LEU A 111 -14.71 27.64 -20.23
C LEU A 111 -13.55 26.68 -19.92
N LEU A 112 -12.78 26.32 -20.93
CA LEU A 112 -11.60 25.47 -20.80
C LEU A 112 -10.34 26.32 -20.82
N LEU A 113 -9.57 26.24 -19.73
CA LEU A 113 -8.27 26.88 -19.59
C LEU A 113 -7.20 25.82 -19.86
N PRO A 114 -6.43 25.93 -20.95
CA PRO A 114 -5.39 24.96 -21.27
C PRO A 114 -4.25 24.97 -20.27
N LEU A 115 -3.78 23.78 -19.88
CA LEU A 115 -2.65 23.60 -18.97
C LEU A 115 -1.44 23.10 -19.76
N HIS A 116 -0.32 23.82 -19.71
CA HIS A 116 0.88 23.52 -20.50
C HIS A 116 2.18 23.60 -19.68
N ILE A 117 3.13 22.71 -19.99
CA ILE A 117 4.52 22.79 -19.50
C ILE A 117 5.45 22.67 -20.69
N GLU A 118 6.34 23.65 -20.91
CA GLU A 118 7.38 23.59 -21.93
C GLU A 118 6.85 23.19 -23.33
N GLY A 119 5.61 23.59 -23.66
CA GLY A 119 4.94 23.25 -24.93
C GLY A 119 4.23 21.90 -24.97
N LYS A 120 4.23 21.12 -23.88
CA LYS A 120 3.45 19.88 -23.72
C LYS A 120 2.14 20.16 -22.99
N GLY A 121 1.01 19.72 -23.57
CA GLY A 121 -0.30 19.77 -22.93
C GLY A 121 -0.39 18.83 -21.73
N LEU A 122 -0.68 19.39 -20.56
CA LEU A 122 -1.00 18.64 -19.34
C LEU A 122 -2.47 18.33 -19.21
N GLY A 123 -3.35 19.23 -19.66
CA GLY A 123 -4.79 19.06 -19.58
C GLY A 123 -5.55 20.38 -19.53
N TYR A 124 -6.66 20.45 -18.78
CA TYR A 124 -7.54 21.62 -18.71
C TYR A 124 -7.99 21.92 -17.29
N THR A 125 -8.13 23.20 -16.96
CA THR A 125 -9.05 23.62 -15.90
C THR A 125 -10.40 23.96 -16.53
N VAL A 126 -11.45 23.32 -16.06
CA VAL A 126 -12.84 23.51 -16.52
C VAL A 126 -13.54 24.43 -15.53
N LEU A 127 -14.02 25.56 -16.02
CA LEU A 127 -14.88 26.48 -15.29
C LEU A 127 -16.26 26.48 -15.94
N PHE A 128 -17.32 26.54 -15.12
CA PHE A 128 -18.68 26.56 -15.63
C PHE A 128 -19.20 27.99 -15.69
N THR A 129 -20.01 28.25 -16.72
CA THR A 129 -20.57 29.57 -16.98
C THR A 129 -22.08 29.48 -17.20
N PRO A 130 -22.83 30.58 -17.00
CA PRO A 130 -24.22 30.69 -17.42
C PRO A 130 -24.39 30.57 -18.95
N GLU A 131 -25.61 30.30 -19.41
CA GLU A 131 -25.93 30.11 -20.83
C GLU A 131 -25.65 31.36 -21.70
N ASN A 132 -25.76 32.55 -21.11
CA ASN A 132 -25.59 33.84 -21.77
C ASN A 132 -24.17 34.42 -21.60
N TYR A 133 -23.20 33.62 -21.18
CA TYR A 133 -21.83 34.08 -20.97
C TYR A 133 -21.19 34.51 -22.29
N ALA A 134 -20.64 35.73 -22.32
CA ALA A 134 -19.91 36.27 -23.47
C ALA A 134 -18.50 36.70 -23.03
N MET A 135 -17.48 36.11 -23.65
CA MET A 135 -16.08 36.41 -23.33
C MET A 135 -15.65 37.73 -23.98
N SER A 136 -15.32 38.74 -23.18
CA SER A 136 -14.71 39.98 -23.66
C SER A 136 -13.21 39.79 -23.94
N GLU A 137 -12.60 40.68 -24.72
CA GLU A 137 -11.15 40.66 -25.00
C GLU A 137 -10.33 40.77 -23.69
N THR A 138 -10.74 41.64 -22.76
CA THR A 138 -10.12 41.76 -21.44
C THR A 138 -10.30 40.53 -20.56
N HIS A 139 -11.44 39.83 -20.65
CA HIS A 139 -11.64 38.57 -19.94
C HIS A 139 -10.80 37.45 -20.56
N SER A 140 -10.66 37.44 -21.89
CA SER A 140 -9.81 36.49 -22.59
C SER A 140 -8.34 36.63 -22.15
N GLU A 141 -7.77 37.85 -22.17
CA GLU A 141 -6.39 38.07 -21.70
C GLU A 141 -6.17 37.61 -20.26
N PHE A 142 -7.11 37.91 -19.36
CA PHE A 142 -7.04 37.47 -17.98
C PHE A 142 -7.09 35.94 -17.84
N MET A 143 -7.99 35.27 -18.57
CA MET A 143 -8.11 33.81 -18.51
C MET A 143 -6.87 33.11 -19.07
N GLU A 144 -6.23 33.68 -20.09
CA GLU A 144 -4.94 33.20 -20.60
C GLU A 144 -3.82 33.31 -19.55
N ASP A 145 -3.73 34.45 -18.87
CA ASP A 145 -2.74 34.66 -17.81
C ASP A 145 -3.02 33.74 -16.60
N LEU A 146 -4.29 33.53 -16.28
CA LEU A 146 -4.73 32.59 -15.25
C LEU A 146 -4.39 31.14 -15.64
N ALA A 147 -4.64 30.73 -16.88
CA ALA A 147 -4.29 29.40 -17.39
C ALA A 147 -2.77 29.14 -17.27
N ARG A 148 -1.95 30.14 -17.60
CA ARG A 148 -0.48 30.06 -17.43
C ARG A 148 -0.06 29.95 -15.96
N ALA A 149 -0.70 30.71 -15.07
CA ALA A 149 -0.43 30.63 -13.64
C ALA A 149 -0.82 29.27 -13.05
N LEU A 150 -2.01 28.76 -13.40
CA LEU A 150 -2.49 27.44 -13.00
C LEU A 150 -1.60 26.33 -13.53
N SER A 151 -1.13 26.43 -14.78
CA SER A 151 -0.17 25.49 -15.36
C SER A 151 1.10 25.37 -14.50
N GLY A 152 1.68 26.50 -14.09
CA GLY A 152 2.87 26.51 -13.25
C GLY A 152 2.63 25.94 -11.85
N LEU A 153 1.48 26.22 -11.24
CA LEU A 153 1.11 25.70 -9.91
C LEU A 153 0.85 24.20 -9.93
N ILE A 154 0.08 23.72 -10.90
CA ILE A 154 -0.24 22.30 -11.09
C ILE A 154 1.03 21.52 -11.43
N ASN A 155 1.92 22.07 -12.27
CA ASN A 155 3.22 21.44 -12.54
C ASN A 155 4.06 21.26 -11.28
N ARG A 156 4.14 22.29 -10.42
CA ARG A 156 4.85 22.18 -9.13
C ARG A 156 4.23 21.13 -8.22
N ALA A 157 2.90 21.10 -8.13
CA ALA A 157 2.17 20.10 -7.35
C ALA A 157 2.47 18.68 -7.87
N LEU A 158 2.41 18.47 -9.18
CA LEU A 158 2.73 17.21 -9.85
C LEU A 158 4.19 16.79 -9.59
N THR A 159 5.14 17.71 -9.80
CA THR A 159 6.57 17.45 -9.57
C THR A 159 6.84 17.05 -8.13
N ASN A 160 6.22 17.72 -7.15
CA ASN A 160 6.37 17.40 -5.74
C ASN A 160 5.81 16.02 -5.38
N GLU A 161 4.66 15.62 -5.92
CA GLU A 161 4.11 14.27 -5.72
C GLU A 161 4.98 13.19 -6.37
N ILE A 162 5.49 13.43 -7.59
CA ILE A 162 6.46 12.54 -8.24
C ILE A 162 7.70 12.38 -7.36
N LEU A 163 8.27 13.48 -6.84
CA LEU A 163 9.43 13.42 -5.94
C LEU A 163 9.13 12.66 -4.64
N ARG A 164 7.91 12.77 -4.10
CA ARG A 164 7.48 12.01 -2.91
C ARG A 164 7.40 10.51 -3.20
N ILE A 165 6.88 10.11 -4.36
CA ILE A 165 6.92 8.71 -4.81
C ILE A 165 8.36 8.25 -4.99
N ARG A 166 9.20 8.99 -5.73
CA ARG A 166 10.62 8.61 -5.92
C ARG A 166 11.38 8.44 -4.61
N LYS A 167 11.09 9.28 -3.61
CA LYS A 167 11.67 9.14 -2.27
C LYS A 167 11.23 7.84 -1.59
N LEU A 168 9.95 7.49 -1.66
CA LEU A 168 9.46 6.20 -1.17
C LEU A 168 10.17 5.03 -1.84
N GLU A 169 10.35 5.08 -3.17
CA GLU A 169 11.02 4.00 -3.88
C GLU A 169 12.44 3.78 -3.41
N LEU A 170 13.14 4.87 -3.07
CA LEU A 170 14.47 4.77 -2.50
C LEU A 170 14.43 4.16 -1.10
N GLU A 171 13.48 4.56 -0.26
CA GLU A 171 13.28 3.98 1.08
C GLU A 171 12.93 2.49 0.99
N GLU A 172 12.09 2.11 0.05
CA GLU A 172 11.63 0.75 -0.15
C GLU A 172 12.65 -0.13 -0.85
N SER A 173 13.38 0.36 -1.85
CA SER A 173 14.49 -0.38 -2.46
C SER A 173 15.53 -0.76 -1.41
N ARG A 174 15.77 0.11 -0.42
CA ARG A 174 16.60 -0.24 0.76
C ARG A 174 15.95 -1.34 1.59
N ALA A 175 14.65 -1.24 1.86
CA ALA A 175 13.89 -2.27 2.58
C ALA A 175 13.87 -3.62 1.84
N ASP A 176 13.78 -3.64 0.51
CA ASP A 176 13.82 -4.83 -0.34
C ASP A 176 15.19 -5.49 -0.31
N VAL A 177 16.27 -4.70 -0.37
CA VAL A 177 17.63 -5.23 -0.22
C VAL A 177 17.79 -5.88 1.15
N ILE A 178 17.31 -5.24 2.21
CA ILE A 178 17.33 -5.78 3.57
C ILE A 178 16.52 -7.07 3.65
N ARG A 179 15.27 -7.08 3.19
CA ARG A 179 14.43 -8.30 3.15
C ARG A 179 15.07 -9.43 2.34
N SER A 180 15.66 -9.11 1.20
CA SER A 180 16.33 -10.08 0.33
C SER A 180 17.54 -10.72 1.02
N LEU A 181 18.28 -9.96 1.82
CA LEU A 181 19.37 -10.49 2.64
C LEU A 181 18.86 -11.42 3.74
N GLY A 182 17.76 -11.07 4.41
CA GLY A 182 17.09 -11.95 5.38
C GLY A 182 16.67 -13.28 4.73
N VAL A 183 15.95 -13.20 3.62
CA VAL A 183 15.52 -14.38 2.85
C VAL A 183 16.70 -15.22 2.36
N ALA A 184 17.79 -14.58 1.90
CA ALA A 184 19.00 -15.29 1.47
C ALA A 184 19.67 -16.08 2.61
N SER A 185 19.61 -15.58 3.85
CA SER A 185 20.08 -16.32 5.04
C SER A 185 19.27 -17.60 5.25
N GLU A 186 17.94 -17.51 5.15
CA GLU A 186 17.03 -18.65 5.36
C GLU A 186 17.09 -19.71 4.27
N TYR A 187 17.36 -19.33 3.01
CA TYR A 187 17.60 -20.30 1.94
C TYR A 187 18.75 -21.27 2.25
N ARG A 188 19.67 -20.92 3.17
CA ARG A 188 20.71 -21.83 3.66
C ARG A 188 20.28 -22.71 4.84
N ASP A 189 19.20 -22.40 5.55
CA ASP A 189 18.78 -23.08 6.79
C ASP A 189 17.50 -23.94 6.63
N ASN A 190 17.10 -24.24 5.38
CA ASN A 190 15.88 -24.98 5.06
C ASN A 190 14.57 -24.37 5.58
N GLU A 191 14.58 -23.11 6.05
CA GLU A 191 13.34 -22.39 6.36
C GLU A 191 12.83 -21.69 5.09
N THR A 192 11.51 -21.62 4.95
CA THR A 192 10.87 -20.98 3.80
C THR A 192 10.84 -19.46 4.01
N GLY A 193 10.82 -18.69 2.92
CA GLY A 193 10.62 -17.23 3.01
C GLY A 193 9.31 -16.84 3.72
N LEU A 194 8.33 -17.74 3.81
CA LEU A 194 7.05 -17.50 4.48
C LEU A 194 7.18 -17.46 6.02
N HIS A 195 8.15 -18.16 6.62
CA HIS A 195 8.45 -18.02 8.06
C HIS A 195 8.79 -16.57 8.40
N ILE A 196 9.71 -15.96 7.64
CA ILE A 196 10.09 -14.55 7.85
C ILE A 196 8.87 -13.65 7.74
N MET A 197 7.99 -13.89 6.76
CA MET A 197 6.76 -13.10 6.60
C MET A 197 5.81 -13.29 7.78
N ARG A 198 5.56 -14.52 8.24
CA ARG A 198 4.72 -14.81 9.41
C ARG A 198 5.27 -14.15 10.66
N MET A 199 6.53 -14.43 11.00
CA MET A 199 7.20 -13.87 12.18
C MET A 199 7.16 -12.35 12.17
N THR A 200 7.48 -11.71 11.04
CA THR A 200 7.45 -10.25 10.91
C THR A 200 6.03 -9.70 11.10
N ASN A 201 5.01 -10.35 10.53
CA ASN A 201 3.62 -9.92 10.69
C ASN A 201 3.09 -10.20 12.11
N PHE A 202 3.51 -11.28 12.77
CA PHE A 202 3.22 -11.52 14.19
C PHE A 202 3.82 -10.42 15.05
N ALA A 203 5.09 -10.07 14.82
CA ALA A 203 5.77 -8.97 15.51
C ALA A 203 5.02 -7.64 15.33
N GLN A 204 4.51 -7.36 14.13
CA GLN A 204 3.67 -6.18 13.87
C GLN A 204 2.34 -6.19 14.63
N ALA A 205 1.65 -7.33 14.68
CA ALA A 205 0.40 -7.47 15.42
C ALA A 205 0.61 -7.27 16.94
N ILE A 206 1.70 -7.82 17.48
CA ILE A 206 2.12 -7.62 18.87
C ILE A 206 2.46 -6.15 19.12
N ALA A 207 3.28 -5.53 18.26
CA ALA A 207 3.67 -4.13 18.37
C ALA A 207 2.46 -3.18 18.33
N LYS A 208 1.49 -3.44 17.45
CA LYS A 208 0.21 -2.72 17.40
C LYS A 208 -0.55 -2.84 18.72
N SER A 209 -0.69 -4.05 19.26
CA SER A 209 -1.41 -4.31 20.51
C SER A 209 -0.71 -3.73 21.75
N LEU A 210 0.61 -3.54 21.67
CA LEU A 210 1.41 -2.86 22.67
C LEU A 210 1.30 -1.32 22.59
N GLY A 211 0.75 -0.78 21.50
CA GLY A 211 0.57 0.65 21.29
C GLY A 211 1.80 1.38 20.72
N LEU A 212 2.66 0.68 19.98
CA LEU A 212 3.82 1.31 19.35
C LEU A 212 3.38 2.31 18.25
N PRO A 213 4.04 3.48 18.15
CA PRO A 213 3.80 4.43 17.07
C PRO A 213 4.10 3.83 15.69
N ASP A 214 3.40 4.31 14.65
CA ASP A 214 3.54 3.85 13.26
C ASP A 214 4.99 3.80 12.78
N ALA A 215 5.79 4.83 13.09
CA ALA A 215 7.19 4.89 12.71
C ALA A 215 8.04 3.75 13.31
N GLN A 216 7.76 3.33 14.55
CA GLN A 216 8.48 2.20 15.17
C GLN A 216 8.00 0.87 14.61
N ARG A 217 6.72 0.76 14.27
CA ARG A 217 6.17 -0.44 13.59
C ARG A 217 6.72 -0.58 12.18
N GLU A 218 6.88 0.53 11.45
CA GLU A 218 7.53 0.51 10.14
C GLU A 218 8.99 0.08 10.25
N LEU A 219 9.71 0.58 11.26
CA LEU A 219 11.09 0.17 11.55
C LEU A 219 11.18 -1.34 11.85
N LEU A 220 10.30 -1.85 12.72
CA LEU A 220 10.21 -3.28 13.06
C LEU A 220 9.91 -4.13 11.82
N TYR A 221 8.97 -3.72 10.99
CA TYR A 221 8.59 -4.44 9.77
C TYR A 221 9.76 -4.64 8.81
N ILE A 222 10.62 -3.62 8.66
CA ILE A 222 11.77 -3.69 7.76
C ILE A 222 12.95 -4.43 8.42
N ALA A 223 13.13 -4.28 9.74
CA ALA A 223 14.30 -4.78 10.45
C ALA A 223 14.16 -6.24 10.94
N ALA A 224 12.96 -6.70 11.33
CA ALA A 224 12.73 -8.04 11.87
C ALA A 224 13.22 -9.19 10.95
N PRO A 225 13.06 -9.12 9.61
CA PRO A 225 13.61 -10.11 8.69
C PRO A 225 15.12 -10.39 8.83
N MET A 226 15.88 -9.49 9.46
CA MET A 226 17.33 -9.61 9.61
C MET A 226 17.78 -10.33 10.89
N HIS A 227 16.85 -10.77 11.75
CA HIS A 227 17.20 -11.38 13.03
C HIS A 227 18.23 -12.51 12.89
N ASP A 228 18.10 -13.33 11.84
CA ASP A 228 18.96 -14.48 11.56
C ASP A 228 19.95 -14.28 10.39
N VAL A 229 20.22 -13.04 9.96
CA VAL A 229 21.16 -12.75 8.86
C VAL A 229 22.57 -13.31 9.12
N GLY A 230 22.97 -13.42 10.39
CA GLY A 230 24.28 -13.93 10.78
C GLY A 230 24.47 -15.42 10.55
N LYS A 231 23.41 -16.20 10.29
CA LYS A 231 23.52 -17.63 9.92
C LYS A 231 24.36 -17.81 8.64
N ILE A 232 24.46 -16.77 7.79
CA ILE A 232 25.38 -16.75 6.64
C ILE A 232 26.85 -17.03 7.05
N GLY A 233 27.27 -16.66 8.25
CA GLY A 233 28.63 -16.94 8.73
C GLY A 233 28.81 -18.32 9.38
N ILE A 234 27.74 -19.10 9.55
CA ILE A 234 27.79 -20.42 10.18
C ILE A 234 28.17 -21.49 9.15
N ALA A 235 29.04 -22.42 9.56
CA ALA A 235 29.49 -23.52 8.71
C ALA A 235 28.34 -24.51 8.44
N ASP A 236 28.22 -24.96 7.18
CA ASP A 236 27.16 -25.89 6.74
C ASP A 236 27.08 -27.16 7.59
N ALA A 237 28.22 -27.69 8.04
CA ALA A 237 28.26 -28.89 8.88
C ALA A 237 27.53 -28.72 10.24
N VAL A 238 27.45 -27.49 10.73
CA VAL A 238 26.71 -27.13 11.95
C VAL A 238 25.29 -26.72 11.61
N LEU A 239 25.11 -25.83 10.62
CA LEU A 239 23.80 -25.29 10.23
C LEU A 239 22.85 -26.39 9.72
N LEU A 240 23.31 -27.23 8.79
CA LEU A 240 22.50 -28.23 8.11
C LEU A 240 22.48 -29.60 8.83
N LYS A 241 22.93 -29.66 10.08
CA LYS A 241 23.08 -30.93 10.80
C LYS A 241 21.71 -31.60 11.01
N PRO A 242 21.50 -32.85 10.54
CA PRO A 242 20.23 -33.56 10.71
C PRO A 242 20.12 -34.15 12.13
N GLY A 243 19.96 -33.30 13.15
CA GLY A 243 19.84 -33.73 14.53
C GLY A 243 20.17 -32.64 15.55
N LYS A 244 20.27 -33.02 16.83
CA LYS A 244 20.67 -32.07 17.89
C LYS A 244 22.15 -31.70 17.74
N LEU A 245 22.44 -30.42 17.94
CA LEU A 245 23.82 -29.92 18.04
C LEU A 245 24.49 -30.46 19.31
N THR A 246 25.80 -30.71 19.24
CA THR A 246 26.62 -30.92 20.44
C THR A 246 26.79 -29.59 21.19
N PRO A 247 27.22 -29.58 22.46
CA PRO A 247 27.49 -28.33 23.18
C PRO A 247 28.45 -27.41 22.43
N GLU A 248 29.51 -27.96 21.82
CA GLU A 248 30.51 -27.19 21.07
C GLU A 248 29.93 -26.61 19.77
N GLU A 249 29.13 -27.39 19.05
CA GLU A 249 28.42 -26.93 17.86
C GLU A 249 27.37 -25.86 18.20
N PHE A 250 26.73 -25.98 19.37
CA PHE A 250 25.79 -24.98 19.86
C PHE A 250 26.51 -23.67 20.22
N GLU A 251 27.71 -23.72 20.81
CA GLU A 251 28.54 -22.52 21.00
C GLU A 251 28.86 -21.84 19.66
N ILE A 252 29.16 -22.60 18.61
CA ILE A 252 29.35 -22.06 17.26
C ILE A 252 28.04 -21.46 16.73
N MET A 253 26.92 -22.16 16.87
CA MET A 253 25.62 -21.68 16.39
C MET A 253 25.26 -20.34 17.02
N LYS A 254 25.48 -20.15 18.33
CA LYS A 254 25.21 -18.88 19.02
C LYS A 254 25.94 -17.69 18.42
N THR A 255 27.07 -17.89 17.74
CA THR A 255 27.84 -16.78 17.13
C THR A 255 27.10 -16.07 15.99
N HIS A 256 25.99 -16.63 15.45
CA HIS A 256 25.21 -15.96 14.41
C HIS A 256 24.70 -14.58 14.88
N THR A 257 24.42 -14.39 16.17
CA THR A 257 24.01 -13.08 16.69
C THR A 257 25.13 -12.05 16.52
N ASP A 258 26.37 -12.40 16.88
CA ASP A 258 27.54 -11.52 16.78
C ASP A 258 27.95 -11.27 15.31
N ILE A 259 27.82 -12.29 14.47
CA ILE A 259 28.05 -12.17 13.03
C ILE A 259 27.00 -11.24 12.42
N GLY A 260 25.73 -11.38 12.80
CA GLY A 260 24.66 -10.48 12.38
C GLY A 260 24.92 -9.03 12.78
N VAL A 261 25.40 -8.81 14.02
CA VAL A 261 25.82 -7.48 14.49
C VAL A 261 26.95 -6.89 13.64
N THR A 262 27.92 -7.73 13.25
CA THR A 262 29.07 -7.34 12.41
C THR A 262 28.65 -7.03 10.96
N ILE A 263 27.70 -7.79 10.41
CA ILE A 263 27.15 -7.53 9.07
C ILE A 263 26.40 -6.19 9.05
N LEU A 264 25.70 -5.87 10.14
CA LEU A 264 24.84 -4.69 10.28
C LEU A 264 25.59 -3.50 10.90
N GLU A 265 26.78 -3.21 10.37
CA GLU A 265 27.55 -2.02 10.74
C GLU A 265 26.99 -0.75 10.09
N GLY A 266 26.29 0.07 10.89
CA GLY A 266 25.74 1.34 10.43
C GLY A 266 25.25 2.24 11.56
N LYS A 267 24.99 3.51 11.20
CA LYS A 267 24.51 4.56 12.11
C LYS A 267 23.08 5.04 11.83
N ASP A 268 22.48 4.61 10.72
CA ASP A 268 21.09 4.91 10.43
C ASP A 268 20.16 4.09 11.34
N ASP A 269 19.03 4.67 11.74
CA ASP A 269 18.08 4.08 12.69
C ASP A 269 17.61 2.68 12.25
N LEU A 270 17.44 2.45 10.94
CA LEU A 270 17.03 1.16 10.41
C LEU A 270 18.09 0.07 10.63
N ILE A 271 19.35 0.39 10.33
CA ILE A 271 20.46 -0.54 10.54
C ILE A 271 20.71 -0.76 12.03
N ALA A 272 20.55 0.28 12.85
CA ALA A 272 20.64 0.16 14.31
C ALA A 272 19.57 -0.79 14.85
N ALA A 273 18.31 -0.64 14.43
CA ALA A 273 17.22 -1.54 14.83
C ALA A 273 17.45 -2.98 14.37
N ALA A 274 17.86 -3.18 13.12
CA ALA A 274 18.16 -4.53 12.60
C ALA A 274 19.31 -5.18 13.37
N ARG A 275 20.37 -4.42 13.68
CA ARG A 275 21.51 -4.87 14.47
C ARG A 275 21.10 -5.27 15.88
N ASP A 276 20.27 -4.45 16.52
CA ASP A 276 19.77 -4.70 17.86
C ASP A 276 18.88 -5.95 17.91
N ILE A 277 18.03 -6.16 16.89
CA ILE A 277 17.23 -7.38 16.74
C ILE A 277 18.15 -8.60 16.54
N ALA A 278 19.06 -8.56 15.56
CA ALA A 278 19.96 -9.68 15.27
C ALA A 278 20.83 -10.05 16.48
N GLY A 279 21.34 -9.04 17.20
CA GLY A 279 22.19 -9.24 18.36
C GLY A 279 21.46 -9.66 19.65
N CYS A 280 20.15 -9.43 19.76
CA CYS A 280 19.43 -9.60 21.04
C CYS A 280 18.17 -10.47 20.98
N HIS A 281 17.76 -11.01 19.82
CA HIS A 281 16.50 -11.78 19.72
C HIS A 281 16.52 -13.12 20.50
N HIS A 282 17.71 -13.61 20.88
CA HIS A 282 17.89 -14.77 21.76
C HIS A 282 18.22 -14.40 23.22
N GLU A 283 18.22 -13.11 23.56
CA GLU A 283 18.29 -12.69 24.95
C GLU A 283 16.99 -13.01 25.68
N ARG A 284 17.09 -13.37 26.95
CA ARG A 284 15.94 -13.77 27.77
C ARG A 284 15.67 -12.73 28.84
N TRP A 285 14.39 -12.47 29.10
CA TRP A 285 13.98 -11.48 30.11
C TRP A 285 14.64 -11.67 31.48
N ASP A 286 14.89 -12.93 31.88
CA ASP A 286 15.55 -13.32 33.12
C ASP A 286 17.08 -13.12 33.16
N GLY A 287 17.71 -12.86 32.00
CA GLY A 287 19.17 -12.73 31.85
C GLY A 287 19.90 -14.03 31.52
N ASN A 288 19.19 -15.14 31.29
CA ASN A 288 19.79 -16.44 30.96
C ASN A 288 19.95 -16.68 29.44
N GLY A 289 19.77 -15.63 28.64
CA GLY A 289 19.90 -15.68 27.18
C GLY A 289 21.33 -15.50 26.70
N TYR A 290 21.49 -15.30 25.40
CA TYR A 290 22.77 -15.05 24.73
C TYR A 290 22.62 -13.96 23.65
N PRO A 291 23.71 -13.31 23.21
CA PRO A 291 25.12 -13.55 23.54
C PRO A 291 25.62 -12.87 24.82
N ASN A 292 24.98 -11.79 25.29
CA ASN A 292 25.48 -10.93 26.34
C ASN A 292 24.84 -11.18 27.72
N GLY A 293 23.72 -11.93 27.78
CA GLY A 293 22.99 -12.18 29.02
C GLY A 293 22.28 -10.93 29.52
N LEU A 294 21.76 -10.12 28.59
CA LEU A 294 21.01 -8.91 28.90
C LEU A 294 19.73 -9.26 29.67
N LYS A 295 19.37 -8.42 30.64
CA LYS A 295 18.20 -8.66 31.50
C LYS A 295 17.16 -7.56 31.36
N ALA A 296 15.89 -7.97 31.33
CA ALA A 296 14.73 -7.08 31.33
C ALA A 296 14.84 -5.98 30.24
N GLU A 297 14.70 -4.70 30.61
CA GLU A 297 14.69 -3.57 29.68
C GLU A 297 16.07 -3.23 29.08
N GLN A 298 17.13 -3.92 29.49
CA GLN A 298 18.41 -3.86 28.79
C GLN A 298 18.30 -4.46 27.38
N ILE A 299 17.34 -5.36 27.18
CA ILE A 299 17.03 -5.93 25.87
C ILE A 299 16.21 -4.89 25.07
N PRO A 300 16.65 -4.50 23.86
CA PRO A 300 15.90 -3.60 23.00
C PRO A 300 14.46 -4.07 22.79
N LEU A 301 13.50 -3.14 22.80
CA LEU A 301 12.07 -3.49 22.76
C LEU A 301 11.70 -4.28 21.49
N LEU A 302 12.24 -3.88 20.33
CA LEU A 302 11.97 -4.57 19.07
C LEU A 302 12.50 -6.02 19.10
N ALA A 303 13.67 -6.26 19.72
CA ALA A 303 14.19 -7.61 19.91
C ALA A 303 13.30 -8.46 20.84
N ARG A 304 12.75 -7.87 21.91
CA ARG A 304 11.78 -8.56 22.80
C ARG A 304 10.50 -8.96 22.07
N ILE A 305 10.01 -8.12 21.16
CA ILE A 305 8.85 -8.43 20.32
C ILE A 305 9.18 -9.56 19.35
N CYS A 306 10.30 -9.46 18.63
CA CYS A 306 10.75 -10.50 17.70
C CYS A 306 10.95 -11.85 18.40
N ALA A 307 11.50 -11.88 19.61
CA ALA A 307 11.71 -13.12 20.36
C ALA A 307 10.41 -13.89 20.62
N VAL A 308 9.31 -13.19 20.96
CA VAL A 308 7.99 -13.83 21.14
C VAL A 308 7.44 -14.31 19.80
N ALA A 309 7.50 -13.48 18.77
CA ALA A 309 6.99 -13.80 17.44
C ALA A 309 7.71 -15.00 16.80
N ASP A 310 9.04 -15.01 16.86
CA ASP A 310 9.90 -16.05 16.31
C ASP A 310 9.66 -17.39 17.01
N VAL A 311 9.72 -17.42 18.34
CA VAL A 311 9.50 -18.66 19.08
C VAL A 311 8.08 -19.20 18.87
N PHE A 312 7.07 -18.34 18.81
CA PHE A 312 5.70 -18.79 18.53
C PHE A 312 5.56 -19.39 17.13
N ASP A 313 6.15 -18.76 16.10
CA ASP A 313 6.14 -19.32 14.74
C ASP A 313 6.91 -20.65 14.71
N ALA A 314 8.10 -20.72 15.28
CA ALA A 314 8.93 -21.91 15.32
C ALA A 314 8.26 -23.10 16.04
N LEU A 315 7.41 -22.84 17.05
CA LEU A 315 6.63 -23.87 17.72
C LEU A 315 5.44 -24.36 16.88
N THR A 316 4.80 -23.47 16.12
CA THR A 316 3.55 -23.75 15.38
C THR A 316 3.76 -24.11 13.91
N SER A 317 5.00 -24.03 13.42
CA SER A 317 5.42 -24.41 12.06
C SER A 317 6.02 -25.81 12.02
N SER A 318 5.76 -26.56 10.94
CA SER A 318 6.35 -27.89 10.74
C SER A 318 7.79 -27.78 10.24
N ARG A 319 8.73 -28.47 10.90
CA ARG A 319 10.14 -28.55 10.47
C ARG A 319 10.52 -30.00 10.15
N PRO A 320 11.52 -30.27 9.28
CA PRO A 320 11.89 -31.63 8.86
C PRO A 320 12.13 -32.63 10.02
N TYR A 321 12.51 -32.13 11.19
CA TYR A 321 12.84 -32.94 12.38
C TYR A 321 11.86 -32.79 13.55
N LYS A 322 10.81 -31.96 13.42
CA LYS A 322 9.88 -31.66 14.53
C LYS A 322 8.47 -31.42 14.02
N LYS A 323 7.52 -32.21 14.56
CA LYS A 323 6.09 -31.96 14.34
C LYS A 323 5.70 -30.65 15.02
N ALA A 324 4.95 -29.81 14.30
CA ALA A 324 4.38 -28.58 14.84
C ALA A 324 3.56 -28.87 16.12
N TRP A 325 3.66 -27.99 17.11
CA TRP A 325 2.79 -28.00 18.27
C TRP A 325 1.40 -27.53 17.88
N THR A 326 0.41 -27.87 18.70
CA THR A 326 -0.89 -27.21 18.56
C THR A 326 -0.74 -25.73 18.93
N VAL A 327 -1.57 -24.89 18.33
CA VAL A 327 -1.64 -23.46 18.66
C VAL A 327 -1.86 -23.25 20.15
N GLU A 328 -2.75 -24.05 20.76
CA GLU A 328 -3.07 -23.99 22.19
C GLU A 328 -1.84 -24.32 23.06
N ASP A 329 -1.10 -25.38 22.73
CA ASP A 329 0.12 -25.75 23.46
C ASP A 329 1.20 -24.67 23.35
N ALA A 330 1.41 -24.12 22.14
CA ALA A 330 2.38 -23.06 21.91
C ALA A 330 2.00 -21.78 22.66
N TYR A 331 0.73 -21.39 22.61
CA TYR A 331 0.20 -20.24 23.36
C TYR A 331 0.37 -20.42 24.88
N ASN A 332 -0.03 -21.57 25.42
CA ASN A 332 0.10 -21.89 26.84
C ASN A 332 1.56 -21.88 27.30
N TRP A 333 2.48 -22.32 26.45
CA TRP A 333 3.90 -22.29 26.76
C TRP A 333 4.47 -20.86 26.74
N VAL A 334 4.17 -20.06 25.71
CA VAL A 334 4.63 -18.65 25.63
C VAL A 334 4.14 -17.86 26.84
N THR A 335 2.86 -18.03 27.21
CA THR A 335 2.28 -17.35 28.37
C THR A 335 2.89 -17.81 29.70
N ALA A 336 3.20 -19.11 29.86
CA ALA A 336 3.87 -19.65 31.05
C ALA A 336 5.33 -19.19 31.22
N GLU A 337 5.97 -18.77 30.13
CA GLU A 337 7.35 -18.24 30.11
C GLU A 337 7.41 -16.70 30.27
N SER A 338 6.27 -16.05 30.53
CA SER A 338 6.17 -14.64 30.88
C SER A 338 6.98 -14.31 32.14
N GLY A 339 7.84 -13.28 32.05
CA GLY A 339 8.74 -12.87 33.12
C GLY A 339 9.98 -13.76 33.31
N LYS A 340 10.13 -14.80 32.48
CA LYS A 340 11.33 -15.65 32.43
C LYS A 340 12.02 -15.50 31.07
N HIS A 341 11.50 -16.17 30.05
CA HIS A 341 12.00 -16.04 28.69
C HIS A 341 11.57 -14.70 28.10
N PHE A 342 10.29 -14.34 28.28
CA PHE A 342 9.68 -13.22 27.57
C PHE A 342 9.32 -12.07 28.50
N ASP A 343 9.33 -10.86 27.94
CA ASP A 343 8.83 -9.66 28.60
C ASP A 343 7.33 -9.79 28.91
N PRO A 344 6.90 -9.64 30.18
CA PRO A 344 5.49 -9.71 30.54
C PRO A 344 4.57 -8.74 29.77
N ALA A 345 5.05 -7.53 29.44
CA ALA A 345 4.27 -6.56 28.69
C ALA A 345 4.08 -6.99 27.23
N VAL A 346 5.12 -7.58 26.63
CA VAL A 346 5.05 -8.12 25.26
C VAL A 346 4.14 -9.34 25.23
N VAL A 347 4.21 -10.24 26.22
CA VAL A 347 3.29 -11.40 26.31
C VAL A 347 1.83 -10.96 26.46
N ALA A 348 1.57 -9.91 27.25
CA ALA A 348 0.22 -9.36 27.37
C ALA A 348 -0.28 -8.73 26.05
N ALA A 349 0.61 -8.13 25.26
CA ALA A 349 0.26 -7.65 23.93
C ALA A 349 0.08 -8.80 22.92
N PHE A 350 0.87 -9.87 23.03
CA PHE A 350 0.73 -11.10 22.24
C PHE A 350 -0.63 -11.77 22.48
N ASP A 351 -1.07 -11.89 23.74
CA ASP A 351 -2.42 -12.40 24.07
C ASP A 351 -3.52 -11.61 23.36
N LYS A 352 -3.46 -10.28 23.42
CA LYS A 352 -4.39 -9.40 22.71
C LYS A 352 -4.32 -9.53 21.19
N ALA A 353 -3.12 -9.79 20.65
CA ALA A 353 -2.88 -9.93 19.22
C ALA A 353 -3.25 -11.31 18.65
N MET A 354 -3.59 -12.29 19.49
CA MET A 354 -3.87 -13.67 19.05
C MET A 354 -4.90 -13.77 17.91
N PRO A 355 -6.03 -13.04 17.91
CA PRO A 355 -6.97 -13.09 16.78
C PRO A 355 -6.36 -12.73 15.43
N ASP A 356 -5.43 -11.76 15.41
CA ASP A 356 -4.71 -11.34 14.20
C ASP A 356 -3.62 -12.36 13.84
N ILE A 357 -2.86 -12.83 14.83
CA ILE A 357 -1.79 -13.82 14.66
C ILE A 357 -2.32 -15.12 14.05
N LEU A 358 -3.48 -15.61 14.49
CA LEU A 358 -4.08 -16.82 13.93
C LEU A 358 -4.44 -16.67 12.46
N ARG A 359 -4.90 -15.49 12.04
CA ARG A 359 -5.16 -15.19 10.62
C ARG A 359 -3.88 -15.13 9.83
N ILE A 360 -2.90 -14.36 10.29
CA ILE A 360 -1.59 -14.27 9.63
C ILE A 360 -1.01 -15.68 9.44
N ARG A 361 -1.15 -16.58 10.42
CA ARG A 361 -0.71 -17.97 10.27
C ARG A 361 -1.40 -18.68 9.10
N GLU A 362 -2.71 -18.53 8.93
CA GLU A 362 -3.43 -19.15 7.81
C GLU A 362 -3.08 -18.49 6.47
N LEU A 363 -2.96 -17.15 6.43
CA LEU A 363 -2.67 -16.40 5.21
C LEU A 363 -1.27 -16.66 4.63
N TYR A 364 -0.32 -17.05 5.48
CA TYR A 364 1.08 -17.25 5.11
C TYR A 364 1.54 -18.68 5.41
N ARG A 365 0.66 -19.67 5.37
CA ARG A 365 0.98 -21.07 5.65
C ARG A 365 1.89 -21.71 4.60
N ASP A 366 2.71 -22.68 5.04
CA ASP A 366 3.67 -23.40 4.18
C ASP A 366 3.11 -24.69 3.56
N ASP A 367 2.00 -25.19 4.11
CA ASP A 367 1.39 -26.45 3.71
C ASP A 367 0.25 -26.25 2.71
N ILE A 368 -0.08 -27.34 2.01
CA ILE A 368 -1.11 -27.34 0.98
C ILE A 368 -2.47 -27.16 1.64
N ILE A 369 -3.26 -26.19 1.16
CA ILE A 369 -4.62 -25.94 1.62
C ILE A 369 -5.47 -27.19 1.35
N ASP A 370 -6.13 -27.69 2.40
CA ASP A 370 -7.20 -28.69 2.27
C ASP A 370 -8.53 -27.95 2.02
N PRO A 371 -9.16 -28.12 0.83
CA PRO A 371 -10.43 -27.48 0.50
C PRO A 371 -11.57 -27.78 1.49
N LYS A 372 -11.46 -28.85 2.28
CA LYS A 372 -12.48 -29.26 3.26
C LYS A 372 -12.18 -28.78 4.68
N GLN A 373 -11.05 -28.11 4.89
CA GLN A 373 -10.69 -27.58 6.19
C GLN A 373 -11.66 -26.49 6.60
N VAL A 374 -12.27 -26.66 7.77
CA VAL A 374 -13.08 -25.61 8.40
C VAL A 374 -12.18 -24.77 9.29
N LEU A 375 -12.17 -23.45 9.09
CA LEU A 375 -11.41 -22.52 9.92
C LEU A 375 -12.25 -21.99 11.07
N ALA A 376 -11.79 -22.23 12.29
CA ALA A 376 -12.37 -21.65 13.49
C ALA A 376 -11.51 -20.47 13.96
N LEU A 377 -11.67 -19.32 13.31
CA LEU A 377 -10.95 -18.08 13.66
C LEU A 377 -11.79 -17.18 14.59
N PRO A 378 -11.20 -16.55 15.61
CA PRO A 378 -11.92 -15.60 16.48
C PRO A 378 -12.43 -14.42 15.66
N PRO A 379 -13.61 -13.84 15.90
CA PRO A 379 -14.08 -12.67 15.16
C PRO A 379 -13.16 -11.45 15.38
N ILE A 380 -12.97 -10.61 14.36
CA ILE A 380 -12.34 -9.29 14.49
C ILE A 380 -13.42 -8.22 14.64
N GLU A 381 -13.10 -7.14 15.33
CA GLU A 381 -13.91 -5.92 15.32
C GLU A 381 -14.14 -5.44 13.88
N ARG A 382 -15.41 -5.22 13.53
CA ARG A 382 -15.78 -4.72 12.21
C ARG A 382 -15.27 -3.28 12.06
N ARG A 383 -14.58 -3.00 10.94
CA ARG A 383 -14.20 -1.65 10.56
C ARG A 383 -15.48 -0.81 10.33
N GLU A 384 -15.49 0.43 10.82
CA GLU A 384 -16.67 1.31 10.72
C GLU A 384 -16.82 1.93 9.32
N ASN A 385 -15.72 2.15 8.60
CA ASN A 385 -15.69 2.74 7.26
C ASN A 385 -15.21 1.70 6.25
N ILE A 386 -16.16 1.00 5.62
CA ILE A 386 -15.89 -0.01 4.61
C ILE A 386 -16.58 0.39 3.31
N TRP A 387 -15.81 0.57 2.25
CA TRP A 387 -16.35 0.85 0.92
C TRP A 387 -17.02 -0.39 0.32
N ILE A 388 -16.36 -1.54 0.45
CA ILE A 388 -16.87 -2.83 -0.05
C ILE A 388 -16.81 -3.85 1.09
N PRO A 389 -17.94 -4.11 1.77
CA PRO A 389 -17.98 -5.12 2.81
C PRO A 389 -17.93 -6.53 2.21
N TRP A 390 -17.27 -7.43 2.93
CA TRP A 390 -17.42 -8.86 2.68
C TRP A 390 -18.89 -9.27 2.89
N ASP A 391 -19.51 -9.86 1.87
CA ASP A 391 -20.81 -10.53 1.94
C ASP A 391 -20.55 -12.04 1.90
N GLU A 392 -21.17 -12.80 2.80
CA GLU A 392 -21.04 -14.28 2.82
C GLU A 392 -21.48 -14.94 1.51
N LYS A 393 -22.24 -14.25 0.64
CA LYS A 393 -22.52 -14.71 -0.72
C LYS A 393 -21.30 -14.76 -1.65
N LEU A 394 -20.21 -14.07 -1.28
CA LEU A 394 -18.93 -14.09 -2.00
C LEU A 394 -18.07 -15.29 -1.59
N SER A 395 -18.43 -16.01 -0.51
CA SER A 395 -17.74 -17.23 -0.11
C SER A 395 -17.73 -18.25 -1.24
N ILE A 396 -16.55 -18.81 -1.50
CA ILE A 396 -16.38 -19.90 -2.47
C ILE A 396 -16.51 -21.29 -1.82
N GLY A 397 -16.74 -21.34 -0.50
CA GLY A 397 -16.90 -22.57 0.27
C GLY A 397 -15.59 -23.27 0.62
N ILE A 398 -14.46 -22.56 0.52
CA ILE A 398 -13.16 -23.00 1.02
C ILE A 398 -12.70 -21.95 2.05
N ASP A 399 -12.88 -22.25 3.33
CA ASP A 399 -12.71 -21.27 4.42
C ASP A 399 -11.35 -20.55 4.39
N VAL A 400 -10.27 -21.29 4.06
CA VAL A 400 -8.92 -20.71 3.97
C VAL A 400 -8.86 -19.68 2.84
N ILE A 401 -9.36 -20.00 1.66
CA ILE A 401 -9.36 -19.06 0.53
C ILE A 401 -10.26 -17.86 0.80
N ASP A 402 -11.42 -18.07 1.43
CA ASP A 402 -12.30 -16.98 1.83
C ASP A 402 -11.60 -16.00 2.80
N GLU A 403 -10.73 -16.48 3.70
CA GLU A 403 -9.91 -15.60 4.54
C GLU A 403 -8.85 -14.81 3.73
N HIS A 404 -8.23 -15.43 2.72
CA HIS A 404 -7.35 -14.70 1.81
C HIS A 404 -8.11 -13.60 1.06
N HIS A 405 -9.32 -13.89 0.56
CA HIS A 405 -10.17 -12.91 -0.10
C HIS A 405 -10.57 -11.79 0.86
N ARG A 406 -11.00 -12.09 2.10
CA ARG A 406 -11.30 -11.08 3.13
C ARG A 406 -10.12 -10.13 3.35
N TYR A 407 -8.89 -10.65 3.37
CA TYR A 407 -7.70 -9.81 3.50
C TYR A 407 -7.45 -8.93 2.26
N LEU A 408 -7.69 -9.44 1.05
CA LEU A 408 -7.65 -8.63 -0.18
C LEU A 408 -8.71 -7.51 -0.18
N PHE A 409 -9.93 -7.79 0.31
CA PHE A 409 -10.96 -6.76 0.52
C PHE A 409 -10.48 -5.68 1.47
N ASP A 410 -9.85 -6.07 2.58
CA ASP A 410 -9.29 -5.15 3.56
C ASP A 410 -8.24 -4.21 2.93
N LEU A 411 -7.31 -4.74 2.13
CA LEU A 411 -6.31 -3.95 1.42
C LEU A 411 -6.92 -2.98 0.40
N ILE A 412 -7.97 -3.41 -0.32
CA ILE A 412 -8.69 -2.56 -1.27
C ILE A 412 -9.47 -1.46 -0.55
N ASN A 413 -10.06 -1.77 0.62
CA ASN A 413 -10.72 -0.77 1.45
C ASN A 413 -9.71 0.23 2.05
N ASP A 414 -8.53 -0.22 2.46
CA ASP A 414 -7.44 0.67 2.90
C ASP A 414 -7.01 1.61 1.76
N LEU A 415 -6.90 1.09 0.53
CA LEU A 415 -6.59 1.89 -0.64
C LEU A 415 -7.69 2.92 -0.92
N TYR A 416 -8.96 2.51 -0.84
CA TYR A 416 -10.08 3.42 -0.97
C TYR A 416 -10.00 4.56 0.05
N GLU A 417 -9.77 4.25 1.32
CA GLU A 417 -9.70 5.27 2.38
C GLU A 417 -8.59 6.29 2.10
N VAL A 418 -7.43 5.84 1.64
CA VAL A 418 -6.31 6.72 1.26
C VAL A 418 -6.67 7.61 0.07
N VAL A 419 -7.29 7.05 -0.97
CA VAL A 419 -7.70 7.78 -2.18
C VAL A 419 -8.82 8.76 -1.89
N ALA A 420 -9.87 8.33 -1.18
CA ALA A 420 -11.05 9.12 -0.83
C ALA A 420 -10.70 10.30 0.08
N HIS A 421 -9.77 10.10 1.02
CA HIS A 421 -9.29 11.16 1.93
C HIS A 421 -8.05 11.89 1.39
N LYS A 422 -7.63 11.64 0.15
CA LYS A 422 -6.49 12.29 -0.51
C LYS A 422 -5.22 12.32 0.33
N ARG A 423 -4.86 11.20 0.96
CA ARG A 423 -3.67 11.14 1.84
C ARG A 423 -2.33 11.20 1.08
N GLY A 424 -2.38 11.40 -0.24
CA GLY A 424 -1.23 11.64 -1.11
C GLY A 424 -0.80 10.39 -1.87
N ALA A 425 -0.05 10.59 -2.95
CA ALA A 425 0.30 9.50 -3.86
C ALA A 425 1.28 8.49 -3.24
N ARG A 426 2.03 8.93 -2.23
CA ARG A 426 2.91 8.08 -1.44
C ARG A 426 2.16 6.94 -0.74
N GLU A 427 1.07 7.27 -0.06
CA GLU A 427 0.28 6.25 0.66
C GLU A 427 -0.36 5.27 -0.31
N VAL A 428 -0.85 5.74 -1.47
CA VAL A 428 -1.42 4.89 -2.52
C VAL A 428 -0.38 3.93 -3.10
N ALA A 429 0.80 4.43 -3.46
CA ALA A 429 1.87 3.58 -3.98
C ALA A 429 2.26 2.47 -2.98
N ARG A 430 2.33 2.79 -1.67
CA ARG A 430 2.62 1.81 -0.63
C ARG A 430 1.54 0.71 -0.53
N LEU A 431 0.26 1.09 -0.60
CA LEU A 431 -0.85 0.13 -0.53
C LEU A 431 -0.97 -0.74 -1.77
N ILE A 432 -0.80 -0.17 -2.98
CA ILE A 432 -0.78 -0.95 -4.23
C ILE A 432 0.33 -2.01 -4.19
N LYS A 433 1.51 -1.66 -3.67
CA LYS A 433 2.62 -2.61 -3.49
C LYS A 433 2.34 -3.67 -2.44
N SER A 434 1.73 -3.30 -1.32
CA SER A 434 1.33 -4.25 -0.28
C SER A 434 0.28 -5.24 -0.82
N LEU A 435 -0.62 -4.75 -1.66
CA LEU A 435 -1.62 -5.53 -2.36
C LEU A 435 -0.99 -6.46 -3.41
N ASP A 436 -0.07 -5.98 -4.23
CA ASP A 436 0.69 -6.81 -5.18
C ASP A 436 1.43 -7.95 -4.48
N ALA A 437 2.19 -7.61 -3.44
CA ALA A 437 2.97 -8.56 -2.67
C ALA A 437 2.09 -9.64 -2.03
N TYR A 438 0.93 -9.26 -1.51
CA TYR A 438 0.00 -10.21 -0.91
C TYR A 438 -0.78 -11.04 -1.96
N ALA A 439 -1.21 -10.43 -3.07
CA ALA A 439 -1.89 -11.14 -4.16
C ALA A 439 -1.04 -12.30 -4.68
N LYS A 440 0.28 -12.10 -4.82
CA LYS A 440 1.24 -13.16 -5.18
C LYS A 440 1.26 -14.33 -4.20
N ILE A 441 1.10 -14.05 -2.90
CA ILE A 441 1.05 -15.09 -1.86
C ILE A 441 -0.25 -15.87 -1.96
N HIS A 442 -1.36 -15.15 -2.14
CA HIS A 442 -2.67 -15.76 -2.38
C HIS A 442 -2.67 -16.64 -3.64
N PHE A 443 -2.22 -16.12 -4.79
CA PHE A 443 -2.11 -16.86 -6.04
C PHE A 443 -1.27 -18.12 -5.90
N ARG A 444 -0.10 -18.01 -5.24
CA ARG A 444 0.76 -19.16 -4.99
C ARG A 444 0.07 -20.23 -4.14
N ALA A 445 -0.68 -19.83 -3.11
CA ALA A 445 -1.43 -20.76 -2.26
C ALA A 445 -2.52 -21.49 -3.07
N GLU A 446 -3.26 -20.76 -3.91
CA GLU A 446 -4.26 -21.34 -4.81
C GLU A 446 -3.64 -22.29 -5.84
N GLU A 447 -2.55 -21.88 -6.47
CA GLU A 447 -1.82 -22.67 -7.47
C GLU A 447 -1.26 -23.97 -6.89
N GLN A 448 -0.72 -23.93 -5.67
CA GLN A 448 -0.26 -25.12 -4.97
C GLN A 448 -1.42 -26.08 -4.66
N MET A 449 -2.56 -25.55 -4.20
CA MET A 449 -3.77 -26.33 -3.97
C MET A 449 -4.30 -26.94 -5.28
N MET A 450 -4.49 -26.13 -6.32
CA MET A 450 -4.98 -26.57 -7.63
C MET A 450 -4.09 -27.66 -8.24
N ASN A 451 -2.76 -27.51 -8.15
CA ASN A 451 -1.81 -28.50 -8.62
C ASN A 451 -1.95 -29.81 -7.83
N HIS A 452 -2.04 -29.74 -6.51
CA HIS A 452 -2.17 -30.92 -5.65
C HIS A 452 -3.43 -31.75 -5.94
N TYR A 453 -4.57 -31.08 -6.14
CA TYR A 453 -5.86 -31.73 -6.39
C TYR A 453 -6.18 -31.93 -7.89
N ALA A 454 -5.19 -31.72 -8.77
CA ALA A 454 -5.30 -31.85 -10.22
C ALA A 454 -6.54 -31.12 -10.78
N TYR A 455 -6.62 -29.81 -10.49
CA TYR A 455 -7.70 -28.96 -10.97
C TYR A 455 -7.61 -28.78 -12.49
N ALA A 456 -8.73 -29.04 -13.18
CA ALA A 456 -8.73 -29.14 -14.64
C ALA A 456 -8.54 -27.80 -15.37
N ARG A 457 -8.79 -26.67 -14.71
CA ARG A 457 -8.76 -25.33 -15.31
C ARG A 457 -7.58 -24.47 -14.83
N ILE A 458 -6.53 -25.10 -14.30
CA ILE A 458 -5.38 -24.39 -13.73
C ILE A 458 -4.73 -23.40 -14.71
N ASP A 459 -4.61 -23.75 -16.00
CA ASP A 459 -4.00 -22.87 -17.01
C ASP A 459 -4.76 -21.54 -17.19
N ARG A 460 -6.08 -21.57 -17.06
CA ARG A 460 -6.92 -20.37 -17.11
C ARG A 460 -6.67 -19.50 -15.89
N GLN A 461 -6.56 -20.09 -14.70
CA GLN A 461 -6.29 -19.37 -13.46
C GLN A 461 -4.92 -18.70 -13.49
N LEU A 462 -3.87 -19.44 -13.89
CA LEU A 462 -2.51 -18.91 -14.06
C LEU A 462 -2.46 -17.71 -15.02
N SER A 463 -3.22 -17.78 -16.11
CA SER A 463 -3.31 -16.68 -17.08
C SER A 463 -3.96 -15.43 -16.47
N GLN A 464 -4.96 -15.59 -15.60
CA GLN A 464 -5.60 -14.47 -14.89
C GLN A 464 -4.68 -13.85 -13.84
N HIS A 465 -3.95 -14.68 -13.09
CA HIS A 465 -2.96 -14.22 -12.10
C HIS A 465 -1.86 -13.39 -12.78
N HIS A 466 -1.30 -13.88 -13.88
CA HIS A 466 -0.31 -13.11 -14.66
C HIS A 466 -0.88 -11.81 -15.23
N ALA A 467 -2.10 -11.82 -15.76
CA ALA A 467 -2.74 -10.61 -16.27
C ALA A 467 -2.96 -9.56 -15.17
N PHE A 468 -3.25 -9.99 -13.94
CA PHE A 468 -3.33 -9.11 -12.78
C PHE A 468 -1.96 -8.51 -12.45
N GLU A 469 -0.91 -9.33 -12.35
CA GLU A 469 0.45 -8.86 -12.05
C GLU A 469 0.93 -7.82 -13.09
N GLU A 470 0.71 -8.09 -14.37
CA GLU A 470 1.03 -7.14 -15.46
C GLU A 470 0.25 -5.83 -15.28
N LYS A 471 -1.04 -5.91 -14.93
CA LYS A 471 -1.87 -4.72 -14.75
C LYS A 471 -1.46 -3.89 -13.54
N ILE A 472 -1.09 -4.52 -12.44
CA ILE A 472 -0.58 -3.82 -11.26
C ILE A 472 0.75 -3.13 -11.55
N ALA A 473 1.64 -3.79 -12.31
CA ALA A 473 2.87 -3.18 -12.79
C ALA A 473 2.61 -1.95 -13.67
N GLU A 474 1.62 -2.01 -14.58
CA GLU A 474 1.19 -0.85 -15.38
C GLU A 474 0.73 0.32 -14.50
N PHE A 475 -0.08 0.08 -13.46
CA PHE A 475 -0.53 1.15 -12.56
C PHE A 475 0.63 1.76 -11.77
N TYR A 476 1.62 0.93 -11.43
CA TYR A 476 2.81 1.39 -10.74
C TYR A 476 3.62 2.35 -11.62
N GLU A 477 3.84 2.01 -12.89
CA GLU A 477 4.46 2.90 -13.89
C GLU A 477 3.64 4.20 -14.10
N GLU A 478 2.31 4.09 -14.16
CA GLU A 478 1.44 5.27 -14.31
C GLU A 478 1.50 6.21 -13.11
N LEU A 479 1.71 5.69 -11.89
CA LEU A 479 1.94 6.52 -10.70
C LEU A 479 3.23 7.33 -10.81
N HIS A 480 4.25 6.86 -11.53
CA HIS A 480 5.49 7.63 -11.75
C HIS A 480 5.31 8.81 -12.69
N ASP A 481 4.45 8.64 -13.69
CA ASP A 481 4.21 9.63 -14.72
C ASP A 481 3.18 10.67 -14.28
N ASN A 482 2.05 10.21 -13.75
CA ASN A 482 0.96 11.07 -13.30
C ASN A 482 0.27 10.49 -12.04
N PRO A 483 0.84 10.77 -10.86
CA PRO A 483 0.32 10.27 -9.59
C PRO A 483 -1.13 10.62 -9.33
N PHE A 484 -1.64 11.75 -9.84
CA PHE A 484 -3.01 12.17 -9.57
C PHE A 484 -4.06 11.35 -10.32
N VAL A 485 -3.68 10.75 -11.45
CA VAL A 485 -4.60 10.02 -12.31
C VAL A 485 -4.61 8.53 -11.98
N ALA A 486 -3.43 7.93 -11.83
CA ALA A 486 -3.26 6.50 -11.66
C ALA A 486 -3.97 5.92 -10.43
N GLN A 487 -4.13 6.72 -9.37
CA GLN A 487 -4.78 6.29 -8.11
C GLN A 487 -6.24 5.89 -8.31
N PHE A 488 -6.97 6.60 -9.18
CA PHE A 488 -8.39 6.36 -9.42
C PHE A 488 -8.60 5.17 -10.36
N ASP A 489 -7.79 5.07 -11.41
CA ASP A 489 -7.83 3.95 -12.34
C ASP A 489 -7.49 2.63 -11.65
N ALA A 490 -6.45 2.63 -10.81
CA ALA A 490 -6.07 1.47 -10.01
C ALA A 490 -7.19 1.01 -9.08
N LEU A 491 -7.81 1.95 -8.35
CA LEU A 491 -8.90 1.65 -7.43
C LEU A 491 -10.13 1.08 -8.14
N ALA A 492 -10.52 1.66 -9.27
CA ALA A 492 -11.65 1.17 -10.07
C ALA A 492 -11.38 -0.24 -10.62
N TYR A 493 -10.19 -0.47 -11.18
CA TYR A 493 -9.80 -1.78 -11.67
C TYR A 493 -9.77 -2.83 -10.55
N LEU A 494 -9.13 -2.53 -9.41
CA LEU A 494 -8.99 -3.46 -8.30
C LEU A 494 -10.34 -3.92 -7.76
N ARG A 495 -11.31 -3.00 -7.67
CA ARG A 495 -12.69 -3.33 -7.29
C ARG A 495 -13.34 -4.30 -8.28
N GLU A 496 -13.25 -4.01 -9.57
CA GLU A 496 -13.88 -4.86 -10.60
C GLU A 496 -13.19 -6.22 -10.68
N TRP A 497 -11.86 -6.24 -10.62
CA TRP A 497 -11.05 -7.43 -10.63
C TRP A 497 -11.38 -8.35 -9.45
N LEU A 498 -11.40 -7.84 -8.21
CA LEU A 498 -11.61 -8.67 -7.03
C LEU A 498 -12.98 -9.37 -7.08
N ILE A 499 -14.03 -8.64 -7.46
CA ILE A 499 -15.37 -9.21 -7.61
C ILE A 499 -15.39 -10.27 -8.71
N HIS A 500 -14.74 -10.00 -9.85
CA HIS A 500 -14.69 -10.94 -10.97
C HIS A 500 -13.90 -12.20 -10.63
N HIS A 501 -12.71 -12.05 -10.05
CA HIS A 501 -11.83 -13.12 -9.62
C HIS A 501 -12.58 -14.09 -8.71
N ILE A 502 -13.26 -13.58 -7.68
CA ILE A 502 -14.01 -14.40 -6.73
C ILE A 502 -15.24 -15.05 -7.38
N LEU A 503 -16.13 -14.24 -7.98
CA LEU A 503 -17.45 -14.72 -8.42
C LEU A 503 -17.45 -15.46 -9.76
N VAL A 504 -16.39 -15.34 -10.55
CA VAL A 504 -16.31 -15.97 -11.88
C VAL A 504 -15.26 -17.06 -11.91
N GLU A 505 -14.06 -16.78 -11.38
CA GLU A 505 -12.94 -17.71 -11.47
C GLU A 505 -12.90 -18.63 -10.23
N ASP A 506 -12.75 -18.08 -9.02
CA ASP A 506 -12.46 -18.86 -7.81
C ASP A 506 -13.66 -19.63 -7.29
N ILE A 507 -14.89 -19.16 -7.55
CA ILE A 507 -16.12 -19.90 -7.23
C ILE A 507 -16.12 -21.31 -7.85
N GLN A 508 -15.37 -21.51 -8.94
CA GLN A 508 -15.22 -22.82 -9.58
C GLN A 508 -14.35 -23.78 -8.77
N LEU A 509 -13.49 -23.28 -7.88
CA LEU A 509 -12.66 -24.10 -6.98
C LEU A 509 -13.51 -24.88 -5.97
N ILE A 510 -14.78 -24.52 -5.76
CA ILE A 510 -15.71 -25.32 -4.96
C ILE A 510 -15.81 -26.77 -5.46
N GLU A 511 -15.49 -27.04 -6.73
CA GLU A 511 -15.40 -28.41 -7.25
C GLU A 511 -14.37 -29.28 -6.50
N LEU A 512 -13.32 -28.66 -5.96
CA LEU A 512 -12.28 -29.34 -5.18
C LEU A 512 -12.80 -29.85 -3.83
N THR A 513 -13.85 -29.23 -3.28
CA THR A 513 -14.49 -29.69 -2.04
C THR A 513 -15.25 -31.03 -2.24
N LYS A 514 -15.56 -31.39 -3.48
CA LYS A 514 -16.34 -32.58 -3.85
C LYS A 514 -15.48 -33.81 -4.17
N LYS A 515 -14.20 -33.61 -4.49
CA LYS A 515 -13.21 -34.70 -4.65
C LYS A 515 -12.69 -35.10 -3.28
#